data_AF-A0A519S7A0-F1
#
_entry.id   AF-A0A519S7A0-F1
#
_cell.length_a   1.000
_cell.length_b   1.000
_cell.length_c   1.000
_cell.angle_alpha   90.00
_cell.angle_beta   90.00
_cell.angle_gamma   90.00
#
_symmetry.space_group_name_H-M   'P 1'
#
loop_
_entity.id
_entity.type
_entity.pdbx_description
1 polymer ?
#
loop_
_entity_poly.entity_id
_entity_poly.type
_entity_poly.pdbx_seq_one_letter_code
_entity_poly.pdbx_strand_id
1 'polypeptide(L)'
;IVVKPYDFIPKTGRSLIQPALKCRGREYLRIIYGPDYLLPGHLERLRQRNVKAKRNLALREFALGVEGLERFVAGQPLRLVHQCVFGVLALESEPVDPRL
;
A
#
# COMPACT_ATOMS: atom_id res chain seq x y z
N ILE A 1 -1.53 -2.34 14.13
CA ILE A 1 -1.37 -0.87 14.05
C ILE A 1 -1.04 -0.44 12.63
N VAL A 2 -1.32 0.83 12.30
CA VAL A 2 -0.84 1.48 11.08
C VAL A 2 0.08 2.60 11.52
N VAL A 3 1.34 2.55 11.09
CA VAL A 3 2.34 3.58 11.33
C VAL A 3 2.30 4.54 10.15
N LYS A 4 2.14 5.84 10.42
CA LYS A 4 2.12 6.90 9.41
C LYS A 4 3.22 7.90 9.74
N PRO A 5 3.87 8.50 8.74
CA PRO A 5 4.68 9.70 8.95
C PRO A 5 3.84 10.83 9.56
N TYR A 6 4.51 11.78 10.20
CA TYR A 6 3.84 12.95 10.78
C TYR A 6 3.16 13.78 9.68
N ASP A 7 3.88 14.04 8.58
CA ASP A 7 3.35 14.74 7.42
C ASP A 7 2.53 13.79 6.52
N PHE A 8 1.42 14.30 5.99
CA PHE A 8 0.49 13.51 5.17
C PHE A 8 1.06 13.10 3.81
N ILE A 9 1.83 13.99 3.17
CA ILE A 9 2.54 13.72 1.91
C ILE A 9 4.04 13.68 2.22
N PRO A 10 4.55 12.54 2.70
CA PRO A 10 5.89 12.47 3.24
C PRO A 10 6.92 12.30 2.11
N LYS A 11 8.03 13.04 2.20
CA LYS A 11 9.10 13.04 1.19
C LYS A 11 10.46 12.95 1.85
N THR A 12 11.39 12.27 1.18
CA THR A 12 12.82 12.33 1.46
C THR A 12 13.52 12.88 0.22
N GLY A 13 13.94 14.14 0.30
CA GLY A 13 14.43 14.88 -0.87
C GLY A 13 13.35 14.95 -1.96
N ARG A 14 13.65 14.41 -3.15
CA ARG A 14 12.72 14.37 -4.29
C ARG A 14 11.82 13.14 -4.32
N SER A 15 11.99 12.19 -3.41
CA SER A 15 11.28 10.91 -3.43
C SER A 15 10.15 10.87 -2.41
N LEU A 16 8.98 10.37 -2.81
CA LEU A 16 7.91 10.03 -1.88
C LEU A 16 8.32 8.82 -1.03
N ILE A 17 7.97 8.84 0.26
CA ILE A 17 8.08 7.67 1.13
C ILE A 17 6.70 7.06 1.38
N GLN A 18 6.66 5.86 1.95
CA GLN A 18 5.39 5.17 2.21
C GLN A 18 4.51 6.02 3.14
N PRO A 19 3.27 6.37 2.72
CA PRO A 19 2.37 7.18 3.55
C PRO A 19 1.82 6.41 4.75
N ALA A 20 1.84 5.08 4.68
CA ALA A 20 1.42 4.21 5.77
C ALA A 20 2.13 2.86 5.70
N LEU A 21 2.43 2.28 6.86
CA LEU A 21 2.93 0.92 7.01
C LEU A 21 2.07 0.15 8.01
N LYS A 22 1.54 -1.00 7.58
CA LYS A 22 0.79 -1.90 8.46
C LYS A 22 1.77 -2.75 9.29
N CYS A 23 1.61 -2.74 10.61
CA CYS A 23 2.31 -3.66 11.52
C CYS A 23 1.25 -4.47 12.29
N ARG A 24 1.21 -5.78 12.03
CA ARG A 24 0.18 -6.68 12.55
C ARG A 24 0.73 -7.46 13.74
N GLY A 25 -0.09 -7.63 14.78
CA GLY A 25 0.29 -8.37 15.98
C GLY A 25 0.50 -9.85 15.71
N ARG A 26 1.25 -10.52 16.58
CA ARG A 26 1.60 -11.94 16.47
C ARG A 26 0.36 -12.84 16.31
N GLU A 27 -0.59 -12.76 17.23
CA GLU A 27 -1.79 -13.61 17.18
C GLU A 27 -2.68 -13.29 15.97
N TYR A 28 -2.77 -12.02 15.57
CA TYR A 28 -3.49 -11.64 14.34
C TYR A 28 -2.88 -12.27 13.09
N LEU A 29 -1.55 -12.38 13.03
CA LEU A 29 -0.85 -12.97 11.88
C LEU A 29 -1.15 -14.47 11.70
N ARG A 30 -1.68 -15.19 12.71
CA ARG A 30 -2.17 -16.57 12.53
C ARG A 30 -3.34 -16.64 11.56
N ILE A 31 -4.19 -15.62 11.52
CA ILE A 31 -5.34 -15.55 10.59
C ILE A 31 -4.83 -15.44 9.14
N ILE A 32 -3.69 -14.78 8.94
CA ILE A 32 -3.14 -14.49 7.61
C ILE A 32 -2.19 -15.58 7.12
N TYR A 33 -1.33 -16.10 8.00
CA TYR A 33 -0.27 -17.05 7.65
C TYR A 33 -0.53 -18.47 8.14
N GLY A 34 -1.66 -18.71 8.80
CA GLY A 34 -2.03 -20.00 9.40
C GLY A 34 -1.60 -20.13 10.87
N PRO A 35 -2.21 -21.04 11.63
CA PRO A 35 -1.93 -21.24 13.06
C PRO A 35 -0.47 -21.62 13.32
N ASP A 36 0.17 -22.31 12.38
CA ASP A 36 1.50 -22.92 12.53
C ASP A 36 2.64 -22.04 12.01
N TYR A 37 2.38 -20.76 11.69
CA TYR A 37 3.38 -19.90 11.02
C TYR A 37 4.65 -19.62 11.85
N LEU A 38 4.60 -19.92 13.15
CA LEU A 38 5.70 -19.76 14.10
C LEU A 38 6.51 -21.04 14.32
N LEU A 39 6.11 -22.17 13.74
CA LEU A 39 6.88 -23.40 13.82
C LEU A 39 8.26 -23.23 13.14
N PRO A 40 9.30 -23.95 13.61
CA PRO A 40 10.61 -23.93 12.97
C PRO A 40 10.52 -24.23 11.46
N GLY A 41 11.23 -23.43 10.64
CA GLY A 41 11.21 -23.51 9.19
C GLY A 41 10.07 -22.75 8.51
N HIS A 42 8.96 -22.45 9.19
CA HIS A 42 7.87 -21.63 8.63
C HIS A 42 8.22 -20.15 8.70
N LEU A 43 8.67 -19.68 9.87
CA LEU A 43 9.00 -18.28 10.07
C LEU A 43 10.21 -17.84 9.24
N GLU A 44 11.22 -18.69 9.10
CA GLU A 44 12.42 -18.44 8.29
C GLU A 44 12.05 -18.20 6.83
N ARG A 45 11.17 -19.03 6.27
CA ARG A 45 10.65 -18.85 4.90
C ARG A 45 9.84 -17.56 4.77
N LEU A 46 9.00 -17.25 5.75
CA LEU A 46 8.17 -16.03 5.74
C LEU A 46 9.00 -14.73 5.89
N ARG A 47 10.19 -14.79 6.49
CA ARG A 47 11.11 -13.64 6.57
C ARG A 47 11.70 -13.28 5.20
N GLN A 48 11.80 -14.22 4.27
CA GLN A 48 12.29 -14.01 2.91
C GLN A 48 11.23 -13.40 1.96
N ARG A 49 10.07 -12.97 2.48
CA ARG A 49 9.00 -12.39 1.65
C ARG A 49 9.42 -11.07 0.99
N ASN A 50 8.97 -10.86 -0.24
CA ASN A 50 9.24 -9.64 -1.00
C ASN A 50 8.08 -8.63 -0.86
N VAL A 51 8.38 -7.45 -0.32
CA VAL A 51 7.40 -6.35 -0.14
C VAL A 51 7.55 -5.23 -1.18
N LYS A 52 8.54 -5.31 -2.08
CA LYS A 52 8.88 -4.23 -3.02
C LYS A 52 7.73 -3.92 -3.98
N ALA A 53 7.11 -4.95 -4.54
CA ALA A 53 5.99 -4.79 -5.47
C ALA A 53 4.81 -4.04 -4.82
N LYS A 54 4.35 -4.51 -3.64
CA LYS A 54 3.23 -3.86 -2.92
C LYS A 54 3.58 -2.44 -2.47
N ARG A 55 4.83 -2.18 -2.06
CA ARG A 55 5.31 -0.82 -1.74
C ARG A 55 5.24 0.12 -2.95
N ASN A 56 5.69 -0.33 -4.12
CA ASN A 56 5.64 0.46 -5.35
C ASN A 56 4.20 0.68 -5.85
N LEU A 57 3.32 -0.31 -5.67
CA LEU A 57 1.90 -0.19 -5.98
C LEU A 57 1.25 0.89 -5.10
N ALA A 58 1.44 0.79 -3.78
CA ALA A 58 0.87 1.72 -2.80
C ALA A 58 1.28 3.19 -3.04
N LEU A 59 2.52 3.44 -3.47
CA LEU A 59 2.96 4.81 -3.81
C LEU A 59 2.26 5.35 -5.06
N ARG A 60 2.05 4.52 -6.07
CA ARG A 60 1.38 4.91 -7.32
C ARG A 60 -0.10 5.17 -7.09
N GLU A 61 -0.77 4.28 -6.36
CA GLU A 61 -2.16 4.45 -5.95
C GLU A 61 -2.35 5.71 -5.09
N PHE A 62 -1.45 5.94 -4.12
CA PHE A 62 -1.50 7.14 -3.29
C PHE A 62 -1.36 8.42 -4.11
N ALA A 63 -0.40 8.47 -5.04
CA ALA A 63 -0.22 9.62 -5.92
C ALA A 63 -1.45 9.90 -6.80
N LEU A 64 -2.04 8.85 -7.39
CA LEU A 64 -3.27 8.97 -8.17
C LEU A 64 -4.45 9.42 -7.30
N GLY A 65 -4.58 8.89 -6.09
CA GLY A 65 -5.63 9.28 -5.15
C GLY A 65 -5.56 10.75 -4.77
N VAL A 66 -4.36 11.24 -4.42
CA VAL A 66 -4.13 12.66 -4.11
C VAL A 66 -4.46 13.54 -5.32
N GLU A 67 -3.93 13.22 -6.50
CA GLU A 67 -4.21 13.97 -7.73
C GLU A 67 -5.71 14.00 -8.07
N GLY A 68 -6.41 12.87 -7.91
CA GLY A 68 -7.85 12.79 -8.16
C GLY A 68 -8.65 13.70 -7.23
N LEU A 69 -8.28 13.77 -5.95
CA LEU A 69 -8.88 14.68 -4.98
C LEU A 69 -8.57 16.15 -5.30
N GLU A 70 -7.34 16.47 -5.65
CA GLU A 70 -6.93 17.83 -6.03
C GLU A 70 -7.71 18.32 -7.26
N ARG A 71 -7.83 17.49 -8.30
CA ARG A 71 -8.63 17.80 -9.50
C ARG A 71 -10.10 18.01 -9.19
N PHE A 72 -10.66 17.19 -8.30
CA PHE A 72 -12.05 17.31 -7.90
C PHE A 72 -12.31 18.62 -7.15
N VAL A 73 -11.48 18.95 -6.15
CA VAL A 73 -11.59 20.20 -5.38
C VAL A 73 -11.39 21.42 -6.27
N ALA A 74 -10.54 21.34 -7.29
CA ALA A 74 -10.34 22.40 -8.27
C ALA A 74 -11.47 22.54 -9.31
N GLY A 75 -12.53 21.73 -9.22
CA GLY A 75 -13.68 21.78 -10.15
C GLY A 75 -13.35 21.34 -11.57
N GLN A 76 -12.32 20.51 -11.76
CA GLN A 76 -11.96 20.04 -13.10
C GLN A 76 -13.04 19.11 -13.70
N PRO A 77 -13.10 18.99 -15.05
CA PRO A 77 -14.02 18.06 -15.69
C PRO A 77 -13.93 16.65 -15.14
N LEU A 78 -15.08 16.01 -14.91
CA LEU A 78 -15.18 14.69 -14.27
C LEU A 78 -14.28 13.63 -14.92
N ARG A 79 -14.08 13.68 -16.24
CA ARG A 79 -13.19 12.76 -16.95
C ARG A 79 -11.74 12.78 -16.44
N LEU A 80 -11.23 13.93 -15.99
CA LEU A 80 -9.87 14.07 -15.47
C LEU A 80 -9.76 13.56 -14.04
N VAL A 81 -10.82 13.67 -13.24
CA VAL A 81 -10.92 13.05 -11.91
C VAL A 81 -11.01 11.52 -12.05
N HIS A 82 -11.91 11.04 -12.91
CA HIS A 82 -12.10 9.62 -13.17
C HIS A 82 -10.87 8.94 -13.77
N GLN A 83 -10.05 9.65 -14.54
CA GLN A 83 -8.76 9.13 -15.00
C GLN A 83 -7.89 8.64 -13.82
N CYS A 84 -7.83 9.40 -12.73
CA CYS A 84 -7.08 9.03 -11.54
C CYS A 84 -7.72 7.85 -10.80
N VAL A 85 -9.05 7.91 -10.61
CA VAL A 85 -9.82 6.85 -9.93
C VAL A 85 -9.72 5.51 -10.64
N PHE A 86 -9.90 5.49 -11.96
CA PHE A 86 -9.76 4.27 -12.76
C PHE A 86 -8.31 3.81 -12.86
N GLY A 87 -7.34 4.72 -12.77
CA GLY A 87 -5.94 4.34 -12.64
C GLY A 87 -5.66 3.53 -11.36
N VAL A 88 -6.24 3.93 -10.22
CA VAL A 88 -6.16 3.15 -8.96
C VAL A 88 -6.79 1.77 -9.13
N LEU A 89 -7.99 1.70 -9.72
CA LEU A 89 -8.67 0.42 -9.96
C LEU A 89 -7.87 -0.52 -10.87
N ALA A 90 -7.21 0.03 -11.90
CA ALA A 90 -6.35 -0.75 -12.78
C ALA A 90 -5.12 -1.29 -12.04
N LEU A 91 -4.50 -0.49 -11.17
CA LEU A 91 -3.33 -0.92 -10.38
C LEU A 91 -3.68 -2.05 -9.40
N GLU A 92 -4.85 -2.03 -8.77
CA GLU A 92 -5.26 -3.11 -7.85
C GLU A 92 -5.48 -4.47 -8.55
N SER A 93 -5.53 -4.49 -9.89
CA SER A 93 -5.56 -5.74 -10.66
C SER A 93 -4.18 -6.39 -10.85
N GLU A 94 -3.09 -5.70 -10.49
CA GLU A 94 -1.73 -6.25 -10.57
C GLU A 94 -1.50 -7.36 -9.53
N PRO A 95 -0.99 -8.54 -9.92
CA PRO A 95 -0.82 -9.65 -9.00
C PRO A 95 0.24 -9.32 -7.95
N VAL A 96 -0.16 -9.40 -6.68
CA VAL A 96 0.71 -9.23 -5.51
C VAL A 96 0.37 -10.30 -4.47
N ASP A 97 1.32 -10.62 -3.59
CA ASP A 97 1.08 -11.57 -2.50
C ASP A 97 -0.11 -11.09 -1.64
N PRO A 98 -1.24 -11.83 -1.61
CA PRO A 98 -2.47 -11.40 -0.92
C PRO A 98 -2.30 -11.32 0.60
N ARG A 99 -1.22 -11.88 1.15
CA ARG A 99 -0.91 -11.86 2.58
C ARG A 99 -0.29 -10.52 3.02
N LEU A 100 0.14 -9.67 2.09
CA LEU A 100 0.88 -8.43 2.37
C LEU A 100 0.00 -7.22 2.68
#